data_AF-A0AAQ0HCW6-F1
#
_entry.id   AF-A0AAQ0HCW6-F1
#
_cell.length_a   1.000
_cell.length_b   1.000
_cell.length_c   1.000
_cell.angle_alpha   90.00
_cell.angle_beta   90.00
_cell.angle_gamma   90.00
#
_symmetry.space_group_name_H-M   'P 1'
#
loop_
_entity.id
_entity.type
_entity.pdbx_description
1 polymer ?
#
loop_
_entity_poly.entity_id
_entity_poly.type
_entity_poly.pdbx_seq_one_letter_code
_entity_poly.pdbx_strand_id
1 'polypeptide(L)'
;MIALMAGRGISCAPAILERITILDLGISKRQDIPIKDLVALHAALAEVIRPALPQSVELLHWDATRRKIPFWDLLHFLAPVSAVRKVILFTILCFFVFFAVLIFGPLTAEQVGNGIPLFNTEVEADMASAENTGGTAGGNMNHFALFCLTLFYVSLSAIGACFATLYDANRYVCEGTYDPRRGSSYAIRIGLGMMSGFLLSQVLFGLTGDARLFGRVVLALLGGFAGELIYHILNKLVGAVESVFKEDPRSLVERITREAEAREQAAIQRRQAAQTVEAVTFAAQMEAAGDPAARAAATREFLARSSGTEQAAAGNASDPVTITVQKAAATAAFLRRALEILPSGEGAKLRDALDRLEKGIARVRNIDDRGELAVEAAKLGGLALAKGPLKGILAASLGKLAGPLAPLGISPGGLALMVVTLAGQHGAVAYRRWKARVLNAPYLPDLLPVDPIDAAAVQSALDDMPDALAALQPGSDDMAALNRLGQAAADLDHDSFFDSFGRAFAGTREEFDAAVAGFRDRMRQLRRVELDRLVTTEIPEPMLVLSGAPDRGSLLAALDMLQETPETLAELEKLFLMAAAMRDSPTAAIDLQLLREALAAAEKEAMP
;
A
#
# COMPACT_ATOMS: atom_id res chain seq x y z
N MET A 1 26.21 21.61 26.51
CA MET A 1 25.23 20.65 27.06
C MET A 1 24.58 21.18 28.34
N ILE A 2 25.34 21.48 29.40
CA ILE A 2 24.79 22.00 30.68
C ILE A 2 24.02 23.32 30.49
N ALA A 3 24.56 24.28 29.73
CA ALA A 3 23.86 25.53 29.41
C ALA A 3 22.52 25.31 28.66
N LEU A 4 22.43 24.26 27.85
CA LEU A 4 21.20 23.89 27.11
C LEU A 4 20.17 23.25 28.05
N MET A 5 20.62 22.42 29.02
CA MET A 5 19.75 21.86 30.05
C MET A 5 19.15 22.95 30.95
N ALA A 6 19.99 23.90 31.37
CA ALA A 6 19.54 25.06 32.16
C ALA A 6 18.52 25.92 31.39
N GLY A 7 18.74 26.15 30.08
CA GLY A 7 17.79 26.84 29.21
C GLY A 7 16.46 26.12 29.01
N ARG A 8 16.42 24.79 29.22
CA ARG A 8 15.19 23.97 29.17
C ARG A 8 14.53 23.77 30.54
N GLY A 9 15.08 24.33 31.61
CA GLY A 9 14.60 24.08 32.97
C GLY A 9 14.82 22.64 33.47
N ILE A 10 15.66 21.87 32.78
CA ILE A 10 15.98 20.49 33.17
C ILE A 10 17.07 20.54 34.24
N SER A 11 16.73 20.10 35.46
CA SER A 11 17.70 20.00 36.55
C SER A 11 18.67 18.85 36.29
N CYS A 12 19.97 19.09 36.47
CA CYS A 12 20.98 18.03 36.38
C CYS A 12 20.72 16.99 37.47
N ALA A 13 20.57 15.72 37.09
CA ALA A 13 20.49 14.63 38.05
C ALA A 13 21.76 14.61 38.93
N PRO A 14 21.65 14.30 40.24
CA PRO A 14 22.78 14.32 41.17
C PRO A 14 23.92 13.38 40.73
N ALA A 15 23.60 12.25 40.08
CA ALA A 15 24.60 11.33 39.51
C ALA A 15 25.43 11.94 38.36
N ILE A 16 24.89 12.91 37.62
CA ILE A 16 25.62 13.63 36.56
C ILE A 16 26.51 14.71 37.16
N LEU A 17 26.00 15.42 38.17
CA LEU A 17 26.78 16.42 38.91
C LEU A 17 27.99 15.78 39.60
N GLU A 18 27.82 14.59 40.19
CA GLU A 18 28.91 13.81 40.79
C GLU A 18 29.98 13.45 39.75
N ARG A 19 29.58 12.99 38.55
CA ARG A 19 30.52 12.62 37.48
C ARG A 19 31.17 13.82 36.78
N ILE A 20 30.53 14.99 36.77
CA ILE A 20 31.11 16.23 36.22
C ILE A 20 32.34 16.67 37.02
N THR A 21 32.42 16.35 38.32
CA THR A 21 33.59 16.69 39.17
C THR A 21 34.90 16.08 38.66
N ILE A 22 34.84 15.02 37.83
CA ILE A 22 35.99 14.43 37.14
C ILE A 22 36.66 15.45 36.19
N LEU A 23 35.91 16.45 35.71
CA LEU A 23 36.41 17.52 34.83
C LEU A 23 36.99 18.73 35.58
N ASP A 24 36.80 18.82 36.90
CA ASP A 24 37.32 19.90 37.76
C ASP A 24 38.81 19.71 38.12
N LEU A 25 39.45 18.68 37.57
CA LEU A 25 40.89 18.46 37.70
C LEU A 25 41.68 19.51 36.90
N GLY A 26 42.71 20.08 37.53
CA GLY A 26 43.63 21.05 36.92
C GLY A 26 44.25 20.51 35.63
N ILE A 27 44.54 21.40 34.67
CA ILE A 27 44.94 21.07 33.28
C ILE A 27 46.06 20.01 33.22
N SER A 28 47.00 20.04 34.18
CA SER A 28 48.13 19.12 34.31
C SER A 28 47.76 17.66 34.60
N LYS A 29 46.59 17.39 35.21
CA LYS A 29 46.13 16.05 35.61
C LYS A 29 45.04 15.47 34.71
N ARG A 30 44.67 16.18 33.64
CA ARG A 30 43.61 15.74 32.70
C ARG A 30 44.03 14.55 31.83
N GLN A 31 45.33 14.31 31.67
CA GLN A 31 45.85 13.15 30.94
C GLN A 31 45.63 11.83 31.68
N ASP A 32 45.45 11.89 33.01
CA ASP A 32 45.24 10.71 33.87
C ASP A 32 43.76 10.31 33.95
N ILE A 33 42.84 11.06 33.32
CA ILE A 33 41.42 10.73 33.31
C ILE A 33 41.21 9.52 32.41
N PRO A 34 40.72 8.37 32.94
CA PRO A 34 40.48 7.21 32.13
C PRO A 34 39.39 7.52 31.08
N ILE A 35 39.70 7.22 29.82
CA ILE A 35 38.82 7.48 28.66
C ILE A 35 37.43 6.86 28.89
N LYS A 36 37.36 5.70 29.55
CA LYS A 36 36.11 5.01 29.90
C LYS A 36 35.15 5.89 30.70
N ASP A 37 35.65 6.65 31.66
CA ASP A 37 34.81 7.51 32.51
C ASP A 37 34.37 8.76 31.76
N LEU A 38 35.22 9.27 30.86
CA LEU A 38 34.88 10.36 29.95
C LEU A 38 33.76 9.96 28.97
N VAL A 39 33.86 8.75 28.40
CA VAL A 39 32.84 8.18 27.51
C VAL A 39 31.53 7.94 28.26
N ALA A 40 31.59 7.43 29.49
CA ALA A 40 30.40 7.22 30.31
C ALA A 40 29.72 8.53 30.72
N LEU A 41 30.48 9.58 31.04
CA LEU A 41 29.96 10.92 31.31
C LEU A 41 29.35 11.53 30.04
N HIS A 42 30.02 11.40 28.89
CA HIS A 42 29.49 11.86 27.61
C HIS A 42 28.18 11.15 27.24
N ALA A 43 28.10 9.83 27.41
CA ALA A 43 26.89 9.05 27.17
C ALA A 43 25.73 9.49 28.07
N ALA A 44 26.00 9.70 29.37
CA ALA A 44 24.99 10.17 30.31
C ALA A 44 24.48 11.58 29.95
N LEU A 45 25.36 12.49 29.56
CA LEU A 45 24.97 13.83 29.09
C LEU A 45 24.25 13.80 27.75
N ALA A 46 24.67 12.94 26.83
CA ALA A 46 24.05 12.75 25.52
C ALA A 46 22.62 12.22 25.64
N GLU A 47 22.37 11.29 26.57
CA GLU A 47 21.03 10.74 26.80
C GLU A 47 20.06 11.81 27.30
N VAL A 48 20.51 12.68 28.20
CA VAL A 48 19.67 13.73 28.81
C VAL A 48 19.33 14.84 27.82
N ILE A 49 20.21 15.12 26.85
CA ILE A 49 19.97 16.15 25.84
C ILE A 49 19.24 15.63 24.59
N ARG A 50 18.99 14.31 24.45
CA ARG A 50 18.21 13.75 23.32
C ARG A 50 16.86 14.47 23.20
N PRO A 51 16.42 14.88 22.00
CA PRO A 51 16.96 14.56 20.66
C PRO A 51 18.01 15.54 20.11
N ALA A 52 18.62 16.41 20.92
CA ALA A 52 19.47 17.49 20.43
C ALA A 52 20.74 17.00 19.70
N LEU A 53 21.04 17.62 18.56
CA LEU A 53 22.21 17.31 17.72
C LEU A 53 23.49 17.95 18.30
N PRO A 54 24.65 17.26 18.30
CA PRO A 54 25.91 17.81 18.81
C PRO A 54 26.29 19.14 18.17
N GLN A 55 26.14 19.25 16.84
CA GLN A 55 26.42 20.46 16.08
C GLN A 55 25.46 21.61 16.42
N SER A 56 24.21 21.32 16.77
CA SER A 56 23.23 22.32 17.19
C SER A 56 23.58 22.87 18.58
N VAL A 57 23.99 21.99 19.49
CA VAL A 57 24.46 22.35 20.84
C VAL A 57 25.73 23.22 20.77
N GLU A 58 26.65 22.87 19.87
CA GLU A 58 27.87 23.65 19.63
C GLU A 58 27.55 25.03 19.04
N LEU A 59 26.66 25.12 18.05
CA LEU A 59 26.24 26.38 17.45
C LEU A 59 25.55 27.31 18.46
N LEU A 60 24.62 26.76 19.25
CA LEU A 60 23.94 27.52 20.31
C LEU A 60 24.92 27.98 21.40
N HIS A 61 25.92 27.18 21.73
CA HIS A 61 26.98 27.57 22.67
C HIS A 61 27.90 28.64 22.08
N TRP A 62 28.31 28.49 20.82
CA TRP A 62 29.12 29.46 20.09
C TRP A 62 28.42 30.81 19.99
N ASP A 63 27.13 30.83 19.63
CA ASP A 63 26.32 32.04 19.57
C ASP A 63 26.13 32.67 20.97
N ALA A 64 25.93 31.87 22.02
CA ALA A 64 25.84 32.38 23.40
C ALA A 64 27.14 33.03 23.91
N THR A 65 28.31 32.60 23.39
CA THR A 65 29.64 33.01 23.88
C THR A 65 30.26 34.13 23.02
N ARG A 66 29.67 34.46 21.87
CA ARG A 66 30.22 35.46 20.94
C ARG A 66 30.04 36.89 21.47
N ARG A 67 31.08 37.71 21.30
CA ARG A 67 31.13 39.10 21.79
C ARG A 67 30.07 39.98 21.08
N LYS A 68 29.20 40.60 21.88
CA LYS A 68 28.06 41.41 21.44
C LYS A 68 28.54 42.72 20.78
N ILE A 69 28.08 42.97 19.56
CA ILE A 69 28.27 44.25 18.84
C ILE A 69 26.94 45.02 18.93
N PRO A 70 26.92 46.31 19.32
CA PRO A 70 25.71 47.02 19.74
C PRO A 70 24.58 47.07 18.71
N PHE A 71 24.87 47.19 17.41
CA PHE A 71 23.84 47.19 16.36
C PHE A 71 23.22 45.80 16.13
N TRP A 72 24.00 44.73 16.29
CA TRP A 72 23.56 43.34 16.09
C TRP A 72 22.94 42.71 17.34
N ASP A 73 23.10 43.34 18.51
CA ASP A 73 22.55 42.90 19.80
C ASP A 73 21.01 43.05 19.84
N LEU A 74 20.47 44.10 19.21
CA LEU A 74 19.01 44.30 19.10
C LEU A 74 18.35 43.20 18.24
N LEU A 75 19.02 42.76 17.16
CA LEU A 75 18.57 41.65 16.31
C LEU A 75 18.85 40.27 16.95
N HIS A 76 19.75 40.20 17.93
CA HIS A 76 20.02 38.98 18.70
C HIS A 76 18.92 38.69 19.72
N PHE A 77 18.21 39.72 20.19
CA PHE A 77 17.01 39.54 21.03
C PHE A 77 15.92 38.73 20.32
N LEU A 78 15.82 38.82 18.99
CA LEU A 78 14.71 38.24 18.23
C LEU A 78 14.92 36.78 17.80
N ALA A 79 16.17 36.34 17.60
CA ALA A 79 16.46 34.93 17.33
C ALA A 79 17.95 34.59 17.52
N PRO A 80 18.28 33.42 18.09
CA PRO A 80 19.67 33.01 18.31
C PRO A 80 20.40 32.66 17.01
N VAL A 81 19.70 32.18 15.96
CA VAL A 81 20.35 31.60 14.76
C VAL A 81 20.27 32.53 13.53
N SER A 82 21.35 32.56 12.74
CA SER A 82 21.48 33.44 11.55
C SER A 82 20.43 33.22 10.47
N ALA A 83 19.99 31.98 10.21
CA ALA A 83 18.96 31.71 9.21
C ALA A 83 17.59 32.26 9.63
N VAL A 84 17.22 32.07 10.90
CA VAL A 84 15.95 32.58 11.45
C VAL A 84 15.90 34.11 11.35
N ARG A 85 17.02 34.79 11.66
CA ARG A 85 17.12 36.25 11.51
C ARG A 85 16.84 36.72 10.07
N LYS A 86 17.35 36.01 9.06
CA LYS A 86 17.11 36.34 7.65
C LYS A 86 15.61 36.21 7.30
N VAL A 87 14.94 35.18 7.80
CA VAL A 87 13.49 34.99 7.59
C VAL A 87 12.69 36.07 8.30
N ILE A 88 13.04 36.44 9.54
CA ILE A 88 12.41 37.56 10.27
C ILE A 88 12.54 38.87 9.48
N LEU A 89 13.75 39.21 9.02
CA LEU A 89 13.99 40.43 8.23
C LEU A 89 13.18 40.42 6.93
N PHE A 90 13.12 39.29 6.26
CA PHE A 90 12.30 39.12 5.06
C PHE A 90 10.80 39.26 5.36
N THR A 91 10.33 38.75 6.50
CA THR A 91 8.94 38.90 6.95
C THR A 91 8.59 40.36 7.21
N ILE A 92 9.47 41.09 7.90
CA ILE A 92 9.31 42.53 8.16
C ILE A 92 9.31 43.32 6.84
N LEU A 93 10.17 42.95 5.89
CA LEU A 93 10.18 43.54 4.55
C LEU A 93 8.85 43.31 3.82
N CYS A 94 8.36 42.07 3.77
CA CYS A 94 7.07 41.74 3.14
C CYS A 94 5.90 42.45 3.82
N PHE A 95 5.93 42.56 5.15
CA PHE A 95 4.95 43.32 5.92
C PHE A 95 4.99 44.81 5.57
N PHE A 96 6.18 45.40 5.47
CA PHE A 96 6.33 46.79 5.06
C PHE A 96 5.84 47.02 3.63
N VAL A 97 6.16 46.11 2.70
CA VAL A 97 5.67 46.17 1.31
C VAL A 97 4.14 46.05 1.27
N PHE A 98 3.55 45.12 2.04
CA PHE A 98 2.09 44.99 2.16
C PHE A 98 1.44 46.29 2.63
N PHE A 99 1.94 46.89 3.72
CA PHE A 99 1.41 48.15 4.23
C PHE A 99 1.65 49.33 3.28
N ALA A 100 2.81 49.37 2.61
CA ALA A 100 3.11 50.41 1.63
C ALA A 100 2.13 50.35 0.44
N VAL A 101 1.82 49.14 -0.05
CA VAL A 101 0.83 48.95 -1.11
C VAL A 101 -0.59 49.27 -0.62
N LEU A 102 -0.92 48.95 0.63
CA LEU A 102 -2.24 49.25 1.20
C LEU A 102 -2.46 50.76 1.41
N ILE A 103 -1.43 51.50 1.81
CA ILE A 103 -1.52 52.93 2.12
C ILE A 103 -1.33 53.81 0.87
N PHE A 104 -0.37 53.46 0.01
CA PHE A 104 0.04 54.28 -1.14
C PHE A 104 -0.41 53.71 -2.49
N GLY A 105 -0.94 52.49 -2.51
CA GLY A 105 -1.35 51.84 -3.76
C GLY A 105 -2.68 52.38 -4.29
N PRO A 106 -2.88 52.37 -5.62
CA PRO A 106 -4.12 52.83 -6.26
C PRO A 106 -5.25 51.78 -6.20
N LEU A 107 -5.24 50.90 -5.19
CA LEU A 107 -6.11 49.72 -5.12
C LEU A 107 -7.43 50.05 -4.43
N THR A 108 -8.55 49.76 -5.09
CA THR A 108 -9.88 49.83 -4.47
C THR A 108 -10.28 48.48 -3.86
N ALA A 109 -11.19 48.50 -2.88
CA ALA A 109 -11.71 47.28 -2.24
C ALA A 109 -12.31 46.31 -3.29
N GLU A 110 -13.03 46.85 -4.27
CA GLU A 110 -13.61 46.08 -5.39
C GLU A 110 -12.54 45.39 -6.25
N GLN A 111 -11.45 46.08 -6.57
CA GLN A 111 -10.33 45.49 -7.34
C GLN A 111 -9.63 44.36 -6.57
N VAL A 112 -9.49 44.51 -5.25
CA VAL A 112 -8.95 43.43 -4.41
C VAL A 112 -9.92 42.25 -4.41
N GLY A 113 -11.22 42.47 -4.23
CA GLY A 113 -12.24 41.41 -4.23
C GLY A 113 -12.38 40.67 -5.55
N ASN A 114 -12.24 41.37 -6.69
CA ASN A 114 -12.33 40.77 -8.02
C ASN A 114 -11.01 40.06 -8.42
N GLY A 115 -9.90 40.43 -7.78
CA GLY A 115 -8.56 39.90 -8.02
C GLY A 115 -8.07 40.13 -9.44
N ILE A 116 -7.16 39.28 -9.91
CA ILE A 116 -6.49 39.51 -11.21
C ILE A 116 -7.47 39.13 -12.35
N PRO A 117 -7.76 40.04 -13.30
CA PRO A 117 -8.72 39.80 -14.38
C PRO A 117 -8.41 38.57 -15.24
N LEU A 118 -7.12 38.24 -15.44
CA LEU A 118 -6.69 37.06 -16.20
C LEU A 118 -7.22 35.73 -15.64
N PHE A 119 -7.40 35.63 -14.32
CA PHE A 119 -7.83 34.40 -13.65
C PHE A 119 -9.32 34.40 -13.30
N ASN A 120 -10.02 35.53 -13.48
CA ASN A 120 -11.38 35.74 -12.99
C ASN A 120 -12.24 36.39 -14.09
N THR A 121 -12.75 35.56 -14.99
CA THR A 121 -13.51 35.97 -16.18
C THR A 121 -14.99 36.27 -15.92
N GLU A 122 -15.47 36.21 -14.67
CA GLU A 122 -16.84 36.66 -14.31
C GLU A 122 -17.11 38.12 -14.72
N VAL A 123 -16.06 38.89 -14.98
CA VAL A 123 -16.15 40.26 -15.53
C VAL A 123 -16.78 40.28 -16.93
N GLU A 124 -16.64 39.25 -17.77
CA GLU A 124 -17.22 39.27 -19.13
C GLU A 124 -18.75 39.08 -19.15
N ALA A 125 -19.33 38.40 -18.15
CA ALA A 125 -20.78 38.18 -18.12
C ALA A 125 -21.59 39.45 -17.75
N ASP A 126 -20.98 40.37 -16.98
CA ASP A 126 -21.58 41.65 -16.60
C ASP A 126 -21.38 42.74 -17.70
N MET A 127 -20.45 42.53 -18.64
CA MET A 127 -20.23 43.47 -19.76
C MET A 127 -21.34 43.44 -20.82
N ALA A 128 -22.10 42.34 -20.93
CA ALA A 128 -23.22 42.26 -21.88
C ALA A 128 -24.46 43.07 -21.43
N SER A 129 -24.49 43.55 -20.18
CA SER A 129 -25.64 44.31 -19.63
C SER A 129 -25.34 45.78 -19.29
N ALA A 130 -24.08 46.23 -19.45
CA ALA A 130 -23.64 47.57 -19.07
C ALA A 130 -23.43 48.56 -20.25
N GLU A 131 -24.08 48.36 -21.39
CA GLU A 131 -23.97 49.29 -22.53
C GLU A 131 -24.66 50.66 -22.30
N ASN A 132 -25.42 50.84 -21.20
CA ASN A 132 -26.29 52.01 -21.01
C ASN A 132 -26.07 52.86 -19.75
N THR A 133 -25.01 52.67 -18.97
CA THR A 133 -24.66 53.64 -17.91
C THR A 133 -23.16 53.83 -17.89
N GLY A 134 -22.68 55.06 -18.08
CA GLY A 134 -21.26 55.44 -18.08
C GLY A 134 -20.58 55.29 -16.72
N GLY A 135 -20.65 54.12 -16.11
CA GLY A 135 -19.94 53.71 -14.92
C GLY A 135 -18.79 52.78 -15.32
N THR A 136 -17.57 53.22 -15.05
CA THR A 136 -16.31 52.53 -15.34
C THR A 136 -16.09 51.33 -14.39
N ALA A 137 -17.03 50.39 -14.35
CA ALA A 137 -16.92 49.18 -13.57
C ALA A 137 -16.43 48.05 -14.50
N GLY A 138 -15.15 47.71 -14.41
CA GLY A 138 -14.63 46.42 -14.91
C GLY A 138 -13.63 46.41 -16.06
N GLY A 139 -13.26 47.53 -16.69
CA GLY A 139 -12.44 47.49 -17.91
C GLY A 139 -11.43 48.62 -18.06
N ASN A 140 -10.35 48.60 -17.27
CA ASN A 140 -9.00 49.14 -17.56
C ASN A 140 -8.24 49.36 -16.24
N MET A 141 -7.65 48.30 -15.68
CA MET A 141 -6.61 48.50 -14.66
C MET A 141 -5.32 48.92 -15.37
N ASN A 142 -4.75 50.05 -14.99
CA ASN A 142 -3.41 50.43 -15.43
C ASN A 142 -2.41 49.33 -15.03
N HIS A 143 -1.40 49.08 -15.87
CA HIS A 143 -0.33 48.10 -15.58
C HIS A 143 0.28 48.27 -14.18
N PHE A 144 0.36 49.52 -13.70
CA PHE A 144 0.81 49.85 -12.35
C PHE A 144 -0.15 49.32 -11.25
N ALA A 145 -1.47 49.45 -11.44
CA ALA A 145 -2.44 48.94 -10.48
C ALA A 145 -2.45 47.40 -10.45
N LEU A 146 -2.27 46.73 -11.60
CA LEU A 146 -2.10 45.28 -11.67
C LEU A 146 -0.82 44.82 -10.96
N PHE A 147 0.27 45.57 -11.12
CA PHE A 147 1.51 45.31 -10.40
C PHE A 147 1.31 45.46 -8.89
N CYS A 148 0.67 46.54 -8.42
CA CYS A 148 0.35 46.72 -7.01
C CYS A 148 -0.55 45.61 -6.47
N LEU A 149 -1.56 45.17 -7.23
CA LEU A 149 -2.47 44.09 -6.83
C LEU A 149 -1.74 42.75 -6.70
N THR A 150 -0.84 42.46 -7.64
CA THR A 150 0.01 41.25 -7.59
C THR A 150 0.95 41.32 -6.39
N LEU A 151 1.59 42.46 -6.19
CA LEU A 151 2.50 42.69 -5.06
C LEU A 151 1.77 42.59 -3.71
N PHE A 152 0.52 43.04 -3.64
CA PHE A 152 -0.35 42.90 -2.47
C PHE A 152 -0.56 41.43 -2.10
N TYR A 153 -1.02 40.61 -3.05
CA TYR A 153 -1.29 39.18 -2.81
C TYR A 153 -0.02 38.36 -2.58
N VAL A 154 1.06 38.67 -3.29
CA VAL A 154 2.37 38.03 -3.06
C VAL A 154 2.91 38.37 -1.68
N SER A 155 2.79 39.61 -1.22
CA SER A 155 3.24 40.02 0.11
C SER A 155 2.44 39.33 1.22
N LEU A 156 1.11 39.20 1.02
CA LEU A 156 0.24 38.53 1.97
C LEU A 156 0.51 37.02 2.06
N SER A 157 0.73 36.37 0.91
CA SER A 157 1.15 34.97 0.83
C SER A 157 2.55 34.75 1.42
N ALA A 158 3.48 35.68 1.18
CA ALA A 158 4.83 35.66 1.74
C ALA A 158 4.83 35.75 3.27
N ILE A 159 3.98 36.59 3.85
CA ILE A 159 3.81 36.69 5.30
C ILE A 159 3.34 35.34 5.87
N GLY A 160 2.34 34.71 5.25
CA GLY A 160 1.86 33.38 5.65
C GLY A 160 2.96 32.32 5.60
N ALA A 161 3.70 32.25 4.50
CA ALA A 161 4.79 31.30 4.30
C ALA A 161 5.97 31.51 5.27
N CYS A 162 6.26 32.77 5.58
CA CYS A 162 7.26 33.11 6.59
C CYS A 162 6.83 32.68 7.98
N PHE A 163 5.57 32.90 8.38
CA PHE A 163 5.08 32.46 9.69
C PHE A 163 5.18 30.95 9.87
N ALA A 164 4.78 30.16 8.87
CA ALA A 164 4.93 28.70 8.91
C ALA A 164 6.41 28.29 9.08
N THR A 165 7.28 28.93 8.31
CA THR A 165 8.72 28.64 8.35
C THR A 165 9.38 29.07 9.67
N LEU A 166 8.97 30.21 10.23
CA LEU A 166 9.43 30.73 11.51
C LEU A 166 8.99 29.83 12.67
N TYR A 167 7.75 29.35 12.65
CA TYR A 167 7.24 28.45 13.68
C TYR A 167 8.04 27.14 13.73
N ASP A 168 8.29 26.54 12.56
CA ASP A 168 9.06 25.31 12.50
C ASP A 168 10.54 25.52 12.82
N ALA A 169 11.14 26.62 12.33
CA ALA A 169 12.52 26.95 12.66
C ALA A 169 12.69 27.23 14.16
N ASN A 170 11.74 27.92 14.79
CA ASN A 170 11.74 28.15 16.23
C ASN A 170 11.63 26.84 17.00
N ARG A 171 10.76 25.91 16.56
CA ARG A 171 10.66 24.58 17.15
C ARG A 171 11.98 23.83 17.09
N TYR A 172 12.63 23.75 15.92
CA TYR A 172 13.92 23.05 15.76
C TYR A 172 15.04 23.66 16.61
N VAL A 173 15.01 24.98 16.81
CA VAL A 173 15.97 25.68 17.67
C VAL A 173 15.72 25.37 19.15
N CYS A 174 14.46 25.42 19.62
CA CYS A 174 14.10 25.05 20.99
C CYS A 174 14.40 23.57 21.31
N GLU A 175 14.12 22.68 20.35
CA GLU A 175 14.39 21.25 20.42
C GLU A 175 15.87 20.90 20.21
N GLY A 176 16.73 21.87 19.87
CA GLY A 176 18.16 21.65 19.66
C GLY A 176 18.44 20.68 18.51
N THR A 177 17.47 20.52 17.60
CA THR A 177 17.52 19.67 16.40
C THR A 177 17.79 20.49 15.14
N TYR A 178 18.15 21.78 15.30
CA TYR A 178 18.47 22.67 14.20
C TYR A 178 19.76 22.26 13.48
N ASP A 179 19.66 22.08 12.15
CA ASP A 179 20.78 21.81 11.25
C ASP A 179 20.98 23.01 10.29
N PRO A 180 22.14 23.71 10.34
CA PRO A 180 22.46 24.83 9.46
C PRO A 180 22.49 24.47 7.97
N ARG A 181 22.76 23.21 7.62
CA ARG A 181 22.83 22.75 6.22
C ARG A 181 21.47 22.80 5.54
N ARG A 182 20.39 22.73 6.31
CA ARG A 182 19.00 22.89 5.84
C ARG A 182 18.59 24.36 5.65
N GLY A 183 19.51 25.30 5.83
CA GLY A 183 19.26 26.74 5.68
C GLY A 183 18.62 27.13 4.34
N SER A 184 19.03 26.49 3.23
CA SER A 184 18.45 26.70 1.90
C SER A 184 17.04 26.13 1.74
N SER A 185 16.71 25.07 2.48
CA SER A 185 15.38 24.44 2.46
C SER A 185 14.29 25.39 2.97
N TYR A 186 14.62 26.28 3.91
CA TYR A 186 13.68 27.32 4.36
C TYR A 186 13.31 28.30 3.24
N ALA A 187 14.26 28.70 2.40
CA ALA A 187 13.99 29.59 1.27
C ALA A 187 13.09 28.92 0.22
N ILE A 188 13.34 27.63 -0.07
CA ILE A 188 12.50 26.83 -0.98
C ILE A 188 11.06 26.74 -0.45
N ARG A 189 10.90 26.49 0.85
CA ARG A 189 9.58 26.39 1.49
C ARG A 189 8.82 27.71 1.48
N ILE A 190 9.51 28.82 1.74
CA ILE A 190 8.93 30.16 1.62
C ILE A 190 8.50 30.43 0.17
N GLY A 191 9.33 30.07 -0.82
CA GLY A 191 8.99 30.16 -2.25
C GLY A 191 7.73 29.38 -2.63
N LEU A 192 7.64 28.14 -2.19
CA LEU A 192 6.51 27.26 -2.47
C LEU A 192 5.21 27.76 -1.80
N GLY A 193 5.30 28.21 -0.55
CA GLY A 193 4.18 28.84 0.16
C GLY A 193 3.70 30.11 -0.54
N MET A 194 4.63 31.00 -0.93
CA MET A 194 4.31 32.22 -1.67
C MET A 194 3.49 31.93 -2.94
N MET A 195 3.95 30.98 -3.75
CA MET A 195 3.26 30.59 -4.98
C MET A 195 1.90 29.95 -4.71
N SER A 196 1.84 29.06 -3.72
CA SER A 196 0.61 28.37 -3.31
C SER A 196 -0.48 29.33 -2.84
N GLY A 197 -0.15 30.26 -1.93
CA GLY A 197 -1.12 31.26 -1.46
C GLY A 197 -1.51 32.27 -2.54
N PHE A 198 -0.57 32.66 -3.40
CA PHE A 198 -0.89 33.51 -4.54
C PHE A 198 -1.90 32.83 -5.47
N LEU A 199 -1.64 31.58 -5.87
CA LEU A 199 -2.56 30.82 -6.73
C LEU A 199 -3.91 30.58 -6.06
N LEU A 200 -3.94 30.18 -4.79
CA LEU A 200 -5.19 29.91 -4.07
C LEU A 200 -6.08 31.16 -3.98
N SER A 201 -5.49 32.34 -3.83
CA SER A 201 -6.24 33.59 -3.80
C SER A 201 -6.95 33.93 -5.13
N GLN A 202 -6.51 33.34 -6.25
CA GLN A 202 -7.13 33.54 -7.57
C GLN A 202 -8.22 32.51 -7.90
N VAL A 203 -8.23 31.34 -7.26
CA VAL A 203 -9.11 30.20 -7.62
C VAL A 203 -10.46 30.23 -6.87
N LEU A 204 -10.86 31.38 -6.32
CA LEU A 204 -12.08 31.49 -5.52
C LEU A 204 -13.33 31.63 -6.38
N PHE A 205 -14.19 30.60 -6.37
CA PHE A 205 -15.46 30.54 -7.09
C PHE A 205 -16.66 30.64 -6.12
N GLY A 206 -17.71 31.39 -6.51
CA GLY A 206 -19.03 31.29 -5.87
C GLY A 206 -19.29 32.11 -4.59
N LEU A 207 -18.39 33.04 -4.20
CA LEU A 207 -18.62 33.98 -3.10
C LEU A 207 -19.00 35.37 -3.63
N THR A 208 -20.05 35.97 -3.06
CA THR A 208 -20.56 37.29 -3.45
C THR A 208 -20.33 38.34 -2.36
N GLY A 209 -20.16 39.61 -2.75
CA GLY A 209 -19.99 40.75 -1.83
C GLY A 209 -18.70 40.71 -0.98
N ASP A 210 -18.75 41.29 0.22
CA ASP A 210 -17.60 41.44 1.14
C ASP A 210 -16.94 40.10 1.53
N ALA A 211 -17.70 39.00 1.49
CA ALA A 211 -17.19 37.66 1.74
C ALA A 211 -16.17 37.20 0.69
N ARG A 212 -16.25 37.71 -0.54
CA ARG A 212 -15.28 37.48 -1.62
C ARG A 212 -13.94 38.15 -1.31
N LEU A 213 -14.01 39.40 -0.86
CA LEU A 213 -12.86 40.21 -0.45
C LEU A 213 -12.10 39.56 0.71
N PHE A 214 -12.84 39.26 1.79
CA PHE A 214 -12.31 38.59 2.96
C PHE A 214 -11.76 37.20 2.61
N GLY A 215 -12.51 36.43 1.81
CA GLY A 215 -12.12 35.10 1.36
C GLY A 215 -10.78 35.10 0.63
N ARG A 216 -10.54 36.01 -0.32
CA ARG A 216 -9.28 36.06 -1.07
C ARG A 216 -8.08 36.46 -0.23
N VAL A 217 -8.26 37.44 0.66
CA VAL A 217 -7.22 37.89 1.59
C VAL A 217 -6.85 36.73 2.55
N VAL A 218 -7.85 36.07 3.13
CA VAL A 218 -7.62 34.93 4.03
C VAL A 218 -7.00 33.75 3.29
N LEU A 219 -7.45 33.44 2.07
CA LEU A 219 -6.90 32.35 1.26
C LEU A 219 -5.46 32.61 0.80
N ALA A 220 -5.10 33.86 0.50
CA ALA A 220 -3.72 34.22 0.22
C ALA A 220 -2.80 33.96 1.43
N LEU A 221 -3.23 34.41 2.61
CA LEU A 221 -2.47 34.22 3.86
C LEU A 221 -2.41 32.74 4.27
N LEU A 222 -3.55 32.05 4.23
CA LEU A 222 -3.68 30.64 4.59
C LEU A 222 -2.92 29.74 3.61
N GLY A 223 -3.01 30.02 2.31
CA GLY A 223 -2.29 29.25 1.30
C GLY A 223 -0.78 29.48 1.34
N GLY A 224 -0.34 30.65 1.81
CA GLY A 224 1.04 30.92 2.19
C GLY A 224 1.50 30.05 3.36
N PHE A 225 0.71 30.04 4.43
CA PHE A 225 0.99 29.28 5.66
C PHE A 225 0.94 27.76 5.46
N ALA A 226 -0.01 27.27 4.67
CA ALA A 226 -0.25 25.85 4.41
C ALA A 226 0.42 25.36 3.12
N GLY A 227 1.48 26.02 2.64
CA GLY A 227 2.12 25.69 1.36
C GLY A 227 2.54 24.22 1.22
N GLU A 228 2.94 23.57 2.32
CA GLU A 228 3.27 22.14 2.34
C GLU A 228 2.02 21.25 2.17
N LEU A 229 0.91 21.58 2.83
CA LEU A 229 -0.36 20.86 2.68
C LEU A 229 -0.89 20.97 1.25
N ILE A 230 -0.83 22.17 0.66
CA ILE A 230 -1.31 22.42 -0.71
C ILE A 230 -0.41 21.74 -1.73
N TYR A 231 0.92 21.76 -1.53
CA TYR A 231 1.85 20.95 -2.33
C TYR A 231 1.49 19.46 -2.27
N HIS A 232 1.18 18.92 -1.09
CA HIS A 232 0.76 17.52 -0.98
C HIS A 232 -0.57 17.23 -1.66
N ILE A 233 -1.53 18.16 -1.62
CA ILE A 233 -2.81 18.02 -2.33
C ILE A 233 -2.57 18.03 -3.84
N LEU A 234 -1.80 18.99 -4.35
CA LEU A 234 -1.40 19.06 -5.75
C LEU A 234 -0.65 17.81 -6.19
N ASN A 235 0.31 17.33 -5.39
CA ASN A 235 1.08 16.13 -5.72
C ASN A 235 0.24 14.86 -5.68
N LYS A 236 -0.79 14.79 -4.81
CA LYS A 236 -1.78 13.70 -4.83
C LYS A 236 -2.67 13.77 -6.08
N LEU A 237 -3.06 14.96 -6.51
CA LEU A 237 -3.83 15.14 -7.74
C LEU A 237 -2.98 14.82 -8.98
N VAL A 238 -1.73 15.27 -9.01
CA VAL A 238 -0.75 14.91 -10.05
C VAL A 238 -0.50 13.41 -10.03
N GLY A 239 -0.33 12.78 -8.86
CA GLY A 239 -0.18 11.33 -8.74
C GLY A 239 -1.43 10.56 -9.18
N ALA A 240 -2.63 11.09 -8.93
CA ALA A 240 -3.87 10.52 -9.44
C ALA A 240 -3.95 10.63 -10.97
N VAL A 241 -3.62 11.79 -11.53
CA VAL A 241 -3.55 12.00 -12.99
C VAL A 241 -2.45 11.13 -13.61
N GLU A 242 -1.26 11.06 -13.02
CA GLU A 242 -0.17 10.18 -13.44
C GLU A 242 -0.56 8.71 -13.35
N SER A 243 -1.34 8.29 -12.35
CA SER A 243 -1.83 6.92 -12.25
C SER A 243 -2.81 6.58 -13.37
N VAL A 244 -3.60 7.55 -13.85
CA VAL A 244 -4.46 7.39 -15.03
C VAL A 244 -3.63 7.26 -16.32
N PHE A 245 -2.42 7.83 -16.37
CA PHE A 245 -1.57 7.83 -17.56
C PHE A 245 -0.40 6.82 -17.53
N LYS A 246 -0.05 6.23 -16.38
CA LYS A 246 1.02 5.24 -16.18
C LYS A 246 0.52 3.91 -15.63
N GLU A 247 -0.64 3.43 -16.10
CA GLU A 247 -1.04 2.06 -15.81
C GLU A 247 -0.15 1.07 -16.57
N ASP A 248 0.94 0.64 -15.92
CA ASP A 248 1.62 -0.61 -16.26
C ASP A 248 0.77 -1.76 -15.67
N PRO A 249 0.22 -2.68 -16.49
CA PRO A 249 -0.69 -3.72 -16.06
C PRO A 249 -0.15 -4.59 -14.92
N ARG A 250 1.17 -4.71 -14.77
CA ARG A 250 1.79 -5.45 -13.65
C ARG A 250 1.70 -4.71 -12.31
N SER A 251 1.77 -3.38 -12.32
CA SER A 251 1.69 -2.55 -11.11
C SER A 251 0.26 -2.44 -10.56
N LEU A 252 -0.74 -2.57 -11.43
CA LEU A 252 -2.15 -2.63 -11.05
C LEU A 252 -2.48 -3.97 -10.38
N VAL A 253 -1.94 -5.06 -10.91
CA VAL A 253 -2.02 -6.40 -10.28
C VAL A 253 -1.33 -6.40 -8.91
N GLU A 254 -0.14 -5.80 -8.76
CA GLU A 254 0.53 -5.69 -7.45
C GLU A 254 -0.22 -4.84 -6.42
N ARG A 255 -0.91 -3.79 -6.85
CA ARG A 255 -1.75 -2.97 -5.95
C ARG A 255 -3.01 -3.73 -5.54
N ILE A 256 -3.66 -4.40 -6.49
CA ILE A 256 -4.83 -5.24 -6.21
C ILE A 256 -4.45 -6.40 -5.28
N THR A 257 -3.28 -7.03 -5.46
CA THR A 257 -2.83 -8.10 -4.57
C THR A 257 -2.50 -7.58 -3.17
N ARG A 258 -1.77 -6.46 -3.03
CA ARG A 258 -1.47 -5.87 -1.70
C ARG A 258 -2.72 -5.38 -0.98
N GLU A 259 -3.68 -4.81 -1.70
CA GLU A 259 -4.97 -4.41 -1.12
C GLU A 259 -5.83 -5.62 -0.74
N ALA A 260 -5.79 -6.70 -1.53
CA ALA A 260 -6.45 -7.96 -1.20
C ALA A 260 -5.82 -8.61 0.04
N GLU A 261 -4.48 -8.64 0.14
CA GLU A 261 -3.74 -9.15 1.29
C GLU A 261 -4.02 -8.35 2.57
N ALA A 262 -4.10 -7.02 2.48
CA ALA A 262 -4.45 -6.16 3.62
C ALA A 262 -5.90 -6.39 4.09
N ARG A 263 -6.84 -6.58 3.15
CA ARG A 263 -8.24 -6.92 3.48
C ARG A 263 -8.35 -8.33 4.07
N GLU A 264 -7.54 -9.27 3.61
CA GLU A 264 -7.47 -10.63 4.13
C GLU A 264 -6.95 -10.64 5.58
N GLN A 265 -5.89 -9.88 5.88
CA GLN A 265 -5.37 -9.74 7.24
C GLN A 265 -6.40 -9.13 8.20
N ALA A 266 -7.13 -8.11 7.76
CA ALA A 266 -8.20 -7.50 8.55
C ALA A 266 -9.37 -8.48 8.80
N ALA A 267 -9.72 -9.33 7.83
CA ALA A 267 -10.76 -10.34 7.97
C ALA A 267 -10.35 -11.46 8.93
N ILE A 268 -9.09 -11.89 8.90
CA ILE A 268 -8.54 -12.90 9.82
C ILE A 268 -8.53 -12.36 11.26
N GLN A 269 -8.07 -11.13 11.47
CA GLN A 269 -8.09 -10.49 12.80
C GLN A 269 -9.52 -10.39 13.36
N ARG A 270 -10.51 -10.06 12.52
CA ARG A 270 -11.92 -10.02 12.94
C ARG A 270 -12.46 -11.41 13.28
N ARG A 271 -12.10 -12.46 12.53
CA ARG A 271 -12.54 -13.84 12.82
C ARG A 271 -11.90 -14.37 14.09
N GLN A 272 -10.62 -14.08 14.33
CA GLN A 272 -9.93 -14.45 15.58
C GLN A 272 -10.52 -13.71 16.80
N ALA A 273 -10.85 -12.43 16.64
CA ALA A 273 -11.57 -11.68 17.68
C ALA A 273 -12.97 -12.26 17.96
N ALA A 274 -13.71 -12.67 16.93
CA ALA A 274 -15.02 -13.31 17.10
C ALA A 274 -14.92 -14.68 17.81
N GLN A 275 -13.95 -15.52 17.42
CA GLN A 275 -13.73 -16.84 18.03
C GLN A 275 -13.27 -16.75 19.49
N THR A 276 -12.46 -15.74 19.83
CA THR A 276 -12.03 -15.51 21.22
C THR A 276 -13.18 -15.03 22.10
N VAL A 277 -14.04 -14.13 21.60
CA VAL A 277 -15.28 -13.73 22.29
C VAL A 277 -16.20 -14.94 22.48
N GLU A 278 -16.38 -15.78 21.45
CA GLU A 278 -17.24 -16.95 21.50
C GLU A 278 -16.73 -17.99 22.53
N ALA A 279 -15.43 -18.28 22.53
CA ALA A 279 -14.80 -19.17 23.50
C ALA A 279 -14.92 -18.66 24.95
N VAL A 280 -14.78 -17.34 25.16
CA VAL A 280 -14.97 -16.71 26.48
C VAL A 280 -16.44 -16.80 26.92
N THR A 281 -17.38 -16.58 26.02
CA THR A 281 -18.82 -16.72 26.34
C THR A 281 -19.22 -18.17 26.63
N PHE A 282 -18.64 -19.14 25.92
CA PHE A 282 -18.84 -20.56 26.19
C PHE A 282 -18.27 -20.98 27.55
N ALA A 283 -17.07 -20.51 27.89
CA ALA A 283 -16.45 -20.76 29.20
C ALA A 283 -17.32 -20.22 30.35
N ALA A 284 -17.86 -19.00 30.20
CA ALA A 284 -18.76 -18.41 31.19
C ALA A 284 -20.09 -19.19 31.34
N GLN A 285 -20.65 -19.71 30.25
CA GLN A 285 -21.87 -20.52 30.28
C GLN A 285 -21.65 -21.90 30.92
N MET A 286 -20.48 -22.50 30.72
CA MET A 286 -20.08 -23.76 31.36
C MET A 286 -19.88 -23.61 32.87
N GLU A 287 -19.37 -22.45 33.31
CA GLU A 287 -19.16 -22.12 34.72
C GLU A 287 -20.48 -21.81 35.45
N ALA A 288 -21.42 -21.12 34.78
CA ALA A 288 -22.76 -20.84 35.31
C ALA A 288 -23.70 -22.06 35.33
N ALA A 289 -23.45 -23.07 34.49
CA ALA A 289 -24.26 -24.28 34.42
C ALA A 289 -23.90 -25.27 35.55
N GLY A 290 -24.70 -25.29 36.62
CA GLY A 290 -24.54 -26.17 37.78
C GLY A 290 -25.03 -27.62 37.58
N ASP A 291 -25.77 -27.92 36.51
CA ASP A 291 -26.36 -29.24 36.23
C ASP A 291 -25.74 -29.88 34.97
N PRO A 292 -25.36 -31.17 34.97
CA PRO A 292 -24.88 -31.90 33.78
C PRO A 292 -25.81 -31.82 32.57
N ALA A 293 -27.14 -31.70 32.74
CA ALA A 293 -28.07 -31.54 31.62
C ALA A 293 -27.94 -30.17 30.92
N ALA A 294 -27.70 -29.10 31.69
CA ALA A 294 -27.52 -27.75 31.16
C ALA A 294 -26.20 -27.59 30.38
N ARG A 295 -25.13 -28.28 30.82
CA ARG A 295 -23.84 -28.34 30.11
C ARG A 295 -23.96 -29.06 28.76
N ALA A 296 -24.75 -30.13 28.69
CA ALA A 296 -25.00 -30.85 27.43
C ALA A 296 -25.78 -30.00 26.42
N ALA A 297 -26.71 -29.16 26.89
CA ALA A 297 -27.46 -28.22 26.03
C ALA A 297 -26.56 -27.10 25.48
N ALA A 298 -25.77 -26.44 26.34
CA ALA A 298 -24.83 -25.40 25.93
C ALA A 298 -23.79 -25.89 24.91
N THR A 299 -23.28 -27.12 25.10
CA THR A 299 -22.34 -27.75 24.15
C THR A 299 -22.98 -28.02 22.79
N ARG A 300 -24.25 -28.44 22.76
CA ARG A 300 -24.98 -28.71 21.51
C ARG A 300 -25.29 -27.43 20.74
N GLU A 301 -25.62 -26.35 21.45
CA GLU A 301 -25.88 -25.04 20.86
C GLU A 301 -24.61 -24.36 20.33
N PHE A 302 -23.47 -24.55 21.00
CA PHE A 302 -22.16 -24.13 20.50
C PHE A 302 -21.77 -24.90 19.23
N LEU A 303 -21.94 -26.23 19.22
CA LEU A 303 -21.65 -27.06 18.05
C LEU A 303 -22.53 -26.69 16.84
N ALA A 304 -23.83 -26.43 17.04
CA ALA A 304 -24.75 -26.02 15.97
C ALA A 304 -24.41 -24.66 15.36
N ARG A 305 -23.95 -23.69 16.17
CA ARG A 305 -23.51 -22.37 15.70
C ARG A 305 -22.15 -22.40 14.99
N SER A 306 -21.24 -23.23 15.50
CA SER A 306 -19.90 -23.43 14.91
C SER A 306 -19.90 -24.21 13.59
N SER A 307 -20.93 -25.05 13.33
CA SER A 307 -21.03 -25.87 12.11
C SER A 307 -21.59 -25.15 10.89
N GLY A 308 -21.84 -23.83 10.96
CA GLY A 308 -22.16 -23.01 9.78
C GLY A 308 -23.46 -23.34 9.05
N THR A 309 -24.34 -24.13 9.65
CA THR A 309 -25.53 -24.69 8.99
C THR A 309 -26.80 -23.83 9.08
N GLU A 310 -26.78 -22.67 9.77
CA GLU A 310 -28.00 -21.89 10.03
C GLU A 310 -28.17 -20.57 9.27
N GLN A 311 -27.30 -20.22 8.31
CA GLN A 311 -27.50 -19.01 7.50
C GLN A 311 -28.31 -19.22 6.20
N ALA A 312 -28.77 -20.44 5.91
CA ALA A 312 -29.50 -20.75 4.67
C ALA A 312 -31.03 -20.90 4.83
N ALA A 313 -31.57 -20.83 6.05
CA ALA A 313 -32.97 -21.20 6.33
C ALA A 313 -33.82 -20.08 6.96
N ALA A 314 -33.38 -18.82 6.92
CA ALA A 314 -34.16 -17.67 7.40
C ALA A 314 -34.42 -16.68 6.25
N GLY A 315 -35.29 -17.08 5.33
CA GLY A 315 -35.79 -16.26 4.22
C GLY A 315 -37.09 -16.82 3.70
N ASN A 316 -38.16 -16.69 4.50
CA ASN A 316 -39.49 -17.19 4.17
C ASN A 316 -40.08 -16.51 2.92
N ALA A 317 -40.62 -17.35 2.03
CA ALA A 317 -41.61 -17.06 1.00
C ALA A 317 -41.27 -15.95 -0.03
N SER A 318 -40.25 -16.18 -0.87
CA SER A 318 -40.07 -15.44 -2.12
C SER A 318 -40.78 -16.13 -3.30
N ASP A 319 -41.49 -15.34 -4.11
CA ASP A 319 -42.12 -15.74 -5.37
C ASP A 319 -41.10 -16.50 -6.26
N PRO A 320 -41.46 -17.60 -6.96
CA PRO A 320 -40.56 -18.29 -7.90
C PRO A 320 -39.86 -17.34 -8.89
N VAL A 321 -40.50 -16.22 -9.23
CA VAL A 321 -39.89 -15.15 -10.04
C VAL A 321 -38.75 -14.41 -9.33
N THR A 322 -38.89 -14.14 -8.03
CA THR A 322 -37.82 -13.50 -7.26
C THR A 322 -36.59 -14.41 -7.14
N ILE A 323 -36.80 -15.72 -6.98
CA ILE A 323 -35.72 -16.72 -6.90
C ILE A 323 -34.96 -16.81 -8.23
N THR A 324 -35.65 -16.81 -9.37
CA THR A 324 -35.00 -16.85 -10.70
C THR A 324 -34.23 -15.58 -11.00
N VAL A 325 -34.76 -14.41 -10.64
CA VAL A 325 -34.07 -13.12 -10.79
C VAL A 325 -32.83 -13.05 -9.89
N GLN A 326 -32.92 -13.54 -8.65
CA GLN A 326 -31.78 -13.57 -7.73
C GLN A 326 -30.67 -14.51 -8.22
N LYS A 327 -31.05 -15.70 -8.75
CA LYS A 327 -30.11 -16.63 -9.40
C LYS A 327 -29.46 -16.01 -10.64
N ALA A 328 -30.23 -15.32 -11.48
CA ALA A 328 -29.69 -14.60 -12.63
C ALA A 328 -28.70 -13.51 -12.17
N ALA A 329 -29.04 -12.69 -11.18
CA ALA A 329 -28.15 -11.64 -10.67
C ALA A 329 -26.82 -12.21 -10.12
N ALA A 330 -26.86 -13.33 -9.39
CA ALA A 330 -25.66 -14.03 -8.93
C ALA A 330 -24.81 -14.54 -10.11
N THR A 331 -25.46 -15.07 -11.15
CA THR A 331 -24.84 -15.53 -12.41
C THR A 331 -24.16 -14.37 -13.16
N ALA A 332 -24.78 -13.18 -13.17
CA ALA A 332 -24.21 -11.96 -13.77
C ALA A 332 -22.93 -11.52 -13.04
N ALA A 333 -23.01 -11.47 -11.71
CA ALA A 333 -21.89 -11.08 -10.86
C ALA A 333 -20.70 -12.05 -11.02
N PHE A 334 -20.98 -13.35 -11.11
CA PHE A 334 -19.99 -14.37 -11.42
C PHE A 334 -19.31 -14.13 -12.78
N LEU A 335 -20.09 -13.91 -13.86
CA LEU A 335 -19.57 -13.70 -15.21
C LEU A 335 -18.71 -12.44 -15.33
N ARG A 336 -19.10 -11.37 -14.64
CA ARG A 336 -18.34 -10.12 -14.58
C ARG A 336 -16.95 -10.34 -13.98
N ARG A 337 -16.89 -11.04 -12.84
CA ARG A 337 -15.62 -11.39 -12.16
C ARG A 337 -14.75 -12.32 -13.00
N ALA A 338 -15.35 -13.30 -13.68
CA ALA A 338 -14.60 -14.16 -14.59
C ALA A 338 -13.97 -13.37 -15.75
N LEU A 339 -14.72 -12.42 -16.33
CA LEU A 339 -14.26 -11.57 -17.43
C LEU A 339 -13.11 -10.61 -17.06
N GLU A 340 -12.99 -10.22 -15.79
CA GLU A 340 -11.87 -9.40 -15.30
C GLU A 340 -10.52 -10.14 -15.33
N ILE A 341 -10.54 -11.47 -15.34
CA ILE A 341 -9.35 -12.34 -15.23
C ILE A 341 -8.96 -12.94 -16.59
N LEU A 342 -9.91 -13.06 -17.51
CA LEU A 342 -9.67 -13.62 -18.84
C LEU A 342 -8.89 -12.65 -19.73
N PRO A 343 -7.88 -13.12 -20.49
CA PRO A 343 -7.19 -12.30 -21.48
C PRO A 343 -8.18 -11.74 -22.52
N SER A 344 -7.93 -10.51 -22.98
CA SER A 344 -8.89 -9.66 -23.72
C SER A 344 -9.46 -10.28 -25.01
N GLY A 345 -8.83 -11.34 -25.55
CA GLY A 345 -9.26 -12.11 -26.71
C GLY A 345 -10.25 -13.27 -26.43
N GLU A 346 -10.30 -13.84 -25.22
CA GLU A 346 -11.07 -15.07 -24.93
C GLU A 346 -12.47 -14.82 -24.33
N GLY A 347 -12.82 -13.57 -24.05
CA GLY A 347 -14.06 -13.21 -23.32
C GLY A 347 -15.27 -12.81 -24.16
N ALA A 348 -15.21 -12.84 -25.50
CA ALA A 348 -16.30 -12.30 -26.35
C ALA A 348 -17.67 -12.98 -26.08
N LYS A 349 -17.69 -14.32 -26.06
CA LYS A 349 -18.92 -15.09 -25.78
C LYS A 349 -19.42 -14.92 -24.34
N LEU A 350 -18.52 -14.67 -23.39
CA LEU A 350 -18.88 -14.37 -22.00
C LEU A 350 -19.47 -12.96 -21.86
N ARG A 351 -18.90 -11.97 -22.56
CA ARG A 351 -19.43 -10.59 -22.62
C ARG A 351 -20.84 -10.58 -23.22
N ASP A 352 -21.05 -11.29 -24.32
CA ASP A 352 -22.38 -11.42 -24.93
C ASP A 352 -23.39 -12.08 -23.99
N ALA A 353 -22.97 -13.08 -23.22
CA ALA A 353 -23.82 -13.74 -22.24
C ALA A 353 -24.12 -12.86 -21.03
N LEU A 354 -23.12 -12.12 -20.52
CA LEU A 354 -23.28 -11.14 -19.45
C LEU A 354 -24.25 -10.03 -19.89
N ASP A 355 -24.06 -9.47 -21.08
CA ASP A 355 -24.91 -8.42 -21.64
C ASP A 355 -26.37 -8.88 -21.78
N ARG A 356 -26.60 -10.11 -22.26
CA ARG A 356 -27.95 -10.69 -22.38
C ARG A 356 -28.61 -10.83 -21.01
N LEU A 357 -27.82 -11.20 -20.01
CA LEU A 357 -28.30 -11.48 -18.66
C LEU A 357 -28.56 -10.19 -17.88
N GLU A 358 -27.68 -9.18 -17.97
CA GLU A 358 -27.89 -7.84 -17.40
C GLU A 358 -29.10 -7.14 -18.05
N LYS A 359 -29.23 -7.20 -19.38
CA LYS A 359 -30.41 -6.67 -20.08
C LYS A 359 -31.70 -7.40 -19.68
N GLY A 360 -31.64 -8.71 -19.43
CA GLY A 360 -32.79 -9.49 -18.97
C GLY A 360 -33.21 -9.14 -17.53
N ILE A 361 -32.24 -8.99 -16.62
CA ILE A 361 -32.51 -8.55 -15.23
C ILE A 361 -33.12 -7.14 -15.23
N ALA A 362 -32.58 -6.23 -16.04
CA ALA A 362 -33.11 -4.87 -16.18
C ALA A 362 -34.55 -4.85 -16.72
N ARG A 363 -34.89 -5.73 -17.68
CA ARG A 363 -36.26 -5.89 -18.17
C ARG A 363 -37.21 -6.38 -17.08
N VAL A 364 -36.86 -7.45 -16.37
CA VAL A 364 -37.73 -8.01 -15.31
C VAL A 364 -37.96 -7.02 -14.17
N ARG A 365 -36.98 -6.16 -13.85
CA ARG A 365 -37.13 -5.12 -12.82
C ARG A 365 -38.10 -4.00 -13.22
N ASN A 366 -38.35 -3.82 -14.52
CA ASN A 366 -39.17 -2.73 -15.06
C ASN A 366 -40.57 -3.18 -15.52
N ILE A 367 -40.92 -4.46 -15.34
CA ILE A 367 -42.24 -5.00 -15.71
C ILE A 367 -43.17 -4.94 -14.50
N ASP A 368 -44.34 -4.33 -14.68
CA ASP A 368 -45.38 -4.20 -13.65
C ASP A 368 -46.47 -5.30 -13.77
N ASP A 369 -46.57 -5.96 -14.93
CA ASP A 369 -47.51 -7.06 -15.19
C ASP A 369 -46.95 -8.42 -14.76
N ARG A 370 -47.64 -9.09 -13.81
CA ARG A 370 -47.25 -10.40 -13.27
C ARG A 370 -47.21 -11.53 -14.30
N GLY A 371 -48.02 -11.47 -15.36
CA GLY A 371 -48.03 -12.49 -16.41
C GLY A 371 -46.80 -12.43 -17.31
N GLU A 372 -46.40 -11.22 -17.71
CA GLU A 372 -45.18 -10.97 -18.49
C GLU A 372 -43.91 -11.17 -17.64
N LEU A 373 -43.98 -10.82 -16.35
CA LEU A 373 -42.90 -11.01 -15.37
C LEU A 373 -42.50 -12.49 -15.27
N ALA A 374 -43.47 -13.41 -15.21
CA ALA A 374 -43.21 -14.84 -15.14
C ALA A 374 -42.58 -15.40 -16.44
N VAL A 375 -43.00 -14.90 -17.60
CA VAL A 375 -42.45 -15.31 -18.91
C VAL A 375 -41.02 -14.83 -19.10
N GLU A 376 -40.71 -13.57 -18.76
CA GLU A 376 -39.35 -13.04 -18.84
C GLU A 376 -38.42 -13.64 -17.76
N ALA A 377 -38.94 -13.93 -16.57
CA ALA A 377 -38.19 -14.63 -15.52
C ALA A 377 -37.89 -16.10 -15.91
N ALA A 378 -38.79 -16.76 -16.63
CA ALA A 378 -38.53 -18.10 -17.19
C ALA A 378 -37.46 -18.07 -18.28
N LYS A 379 -37.44 -17.03 -19.13
CA LYS A 379 -36.36 -16.82 -20.11
C LYS A 379 -35.01 -16.59 -19.42
N LEU A 380 -34.97 -15.84 -18.32
CA LEU A 380 -33.78 -15.66 -17.49
C LEU A 380 -33.31 -16.97 -16.84
N GLY A 381 -34.23 -17.77 -16.31
CA GLY A 381 -33.91 -19.08 -15.73
C GLY A 381 -33.34 -20.07 -16.76
N GLY A 382 -33.68 -19.90 -18.04
CA GLY A 382 -33.14 -20.68 -19.16
C GLY A 382 -31.69 -20.36 -19.54
N LEU A 383 -31.13 -19.22 -19.10
CA LEU A 383 -29.73 -18.81 -19.32
C LEU A 383 -28.75 -19.48 -18.34
N ALA A 384 -28.95 -20.77 -18.04
CA ALA A 384 -28.11 -21.52 -17.10
C ALA A 384 -26.66 -21.65 -17.61
N LEU A 385 -25.70 -21.11 -16.84
CA LEU A 385 -24.25 -21.13 -17.08
C LEU A 385 -23.70 -22.52 -17.41
N ALA A 386 -24.28 -23.58 -16.83
CA ALA A 386 -23.84 -24.97 -17.01
C ALA A 386 -23.86 -25.47 -18.48
N LYS A 387 -24.52 -24.76 -19.41
CA LYS A 387 -24.59 -25.16 -20.84
C LYS A 387 -23.99 -24.17 -21.84
N GLY A 388 -23.39 -23.07 -21.37
CA GLY A 388 -23.12 -21.92 -22.23
C GLY A 388 -21.64 -21.69 -22.55
N PRO A 389 -21.14 -20.45 -22.38
CA PRO A 389 -19.86 -20.04 -22.96
C PRO A 389 -18.64 -20.29 -22.06
N LEU A 390 -18.82 -20.36 -20.73
CA LEU A 390 -17.76 -20.73 -19.78
C LEU A 390 -17.34 -22.19 -19.98
N LYS A 391 -18.31 -23.08 -20.27
CA LYS A 391 -18.10 -24.50 -20.53
C LYS A 391 -17.12 -24.73 -21.68
N GLY A 392 -17.26 -24.00 -22.79
CA GLY A 392 -16.38 -24.14 -23.96
C GLY A 392 -14.95 -23.63 -23.71
N ILE A 393 -14.80 -22.56 -22.92
CA ILE A 393 -13.47 -22.06 -22.54
C ILE A 393 -12.79 -23.04 -21.58
N LEU A 394 -13.52 -23.53 -20.57
CA LEU A 394 -13.01 -24.52 -19.63
C LEU A 394 -12.70 -25.85 -20.33
N ALA A 395 -13.52 -26.30 -21.28
CA ALA A 395 -13.25 -27.51 -22.04
C ALA A 395 -11.98 -27.37 -22.90
N ALA A 396 -11.75 -26.21 -23.51
CA ALA A 396 -10.51 -25.93 -24.23
C ALA A 396 -9.29 -25.92 -23.30
N SER A 397 -9.40 -25.29 -22.12
CA SER A 397 -8.36 -25.31 -21.07
C SER A 397 -8.08 -26.74 -20.58
N LEU A 398 -9.12 -27.53 -20.29
CA LEU A 398 -9.00 -28.92 -19.85
C LEU A 398 -8.42 -29.84 -20.93
N GLY A 399 -8.75 -29.60 -22.21
CA GLY A 399 -8.19 -30.36 -23.34
C GLY A 399 -6.68 -30.16 -23.48
N LYS A 400 -6.17 -28.96 -23.22
CA LYS A 400 -4.72 -28.68 -23.19
C LYS A 400 -4.00 -29.36 -22.02
N LEU A 401 -4.70 -29.57 -20.91
CA LEU A 401 -4.18 -30.31 -19.74
C LEU A 401 -4.27 -31.84 -19.92
N ALA A 402 -5.10 -32.34 -20.84
CA ALA A 402 -5.35 -33.77 -21.03
C ALA A 402 -4.15 -34.57 -21.55
N GLY A 403 -3.37 -33.99 -22.47
CA GLY A 403 -2.24 -34.67 -23.10
C GLY A 403 -1.19 -35.15 -22.08
N PRO A 404 -0.62 -34.25 -21.26
CA PRO A 404 0.38 -34.61 -20.25
C PRO A 404 -0.16 -35.51 -19.13
N LEU A 405 -1.45 -35.44 -18.81
CA LEU A 405 -2.05 -36.18 -17.69
C LEU A 405 -2.48 -37.61 -18.03
N ALA A 406 -2.70 -37.91 -19.32
CA ALA A 406 -3.09 -39.25 -19.80
C ALA A 406 -2.20 -40.41 -19.29
N PRO A 407 -0.85 -40.33 -19.28
CA PRO A 407 -0.01 -41.43 -18.79
C PRO A 407 -0.12 -41.69 -17.28
N LEU A 408 -0.63 -40.74 -16.50
CA LEU A 408 -0.76 -40.85 -15.04
C LEU A 408 -2.16 -41.28 -14.58
N GLY A 409 -3.11 -41.46 -15.51
CA GLY A 409 -4.48 -41.86 -15.19
C GLY A 409 -5.28 -40.80 -14.43
N ILE A 410 -4.80 -39.56 -14.38
CA ILE A 410 -5.40 -38.44 -13.66
C ILE A 410 -6.32 -37.67 -14.61
N SER A 411 -7.57 -37.43 -14.19
CA SER A 411 -8.51 -36.69 -15.02
C SER A 411 -8.21 -35.18 -14.96
N PRO A 412 -8.13 -34.48 -16.11
CA PRO A 412 -7.86 -33.03 -16.12
C PRO A 412 -8.93 -32.24 -15.39
N GLY A 413 -10.19 -32.66 -15.50
CA GLY A 413 -11.31 -32.05 -14.79
C GLY A 413 -11.23 -32.29 -13.29
N GLY A 414 -10.83 -33.48 -12.86
CA GLY A 414 -10.59 -33.82 -11.47
C GLY A 414 -9.44 -33.02 -10.84
N LEU A 415 -8.32 -32.87 -11.56
CA LEU A 415 -7.21 -32.03 -11.12
C LEU A 415 -7.62 -30.56 -11.04
N ALA A 416 -8.33 -30.04 -12.04
CA ALA A 416 -8.84 -28.66 -12.01
C ALA A 416 -9.82 -28.44 -10.85
N LEU A 417 -10.70 -29.41 -10.58
CA LEU A 417 -11.67 -29.36 -9.48
C LEU A 417 -10.97 -29.41 -8.11
N MET A 418 -9.89 -30.17 -8.01
CA MET A 418 -9.00 -30.19 -6.84
C MET A 418 -8.32 -28.84 -6.65
N VAL A 419 -7.72 -28.26 -7.70
CA VAL A 419 -7.06 -26.94 -7.65
C VAL A 419 -8.06 -25.85 -7.20
N VAL A 420 -9.29 -25.87 -7.74
CA VAL A 420 -10.36 -24.96 -7.32
C VAL A 420 -10.76 -25.18 -5.87
N THR A 421 -10.83 -26.44 -5.43
CA THR A 421 -11.23 -26.76 -4.06
C THR A 421 -10.15 -26.37 -3.05
N LEU A 422 -8.87 -26.60 -3.37
CA LEU A 422 -7.75 -26.18 -2.54
C LEU A 422 -7.58 -24.67 -2.49
N ALA A 423 -7.75 -23.98 -3.62
CA ALA A 423 -7.74 -22.52 -3.65
C ALA A 423 -8.83 -21.92 -2.73
N GLY A 424 -9.94 -22.65 -2.54
CA GLY A 424 -11.05 -22.29 -1.65
C GLY A 424 -10.95 -22.76 -0.18
N GLN A 425 -9.95 -23.58 0.19
CA GLN A 425 -9.74 -24.05 1.58
C GLN A 425 -8.85 -23.11 2.41
N HIS A 426 -8.89 -23.25 3.75
CA HIS A 426 -8.46 -22.22 4.72
C HIS A 426 -6.95 -21.90 4.78
N GLY A 427 -6.65 -20.60 4.95
CA GLY A 427 -5.42 -20.06 5.54
C GLY A 427 -4.56 -19.25 4.55
N ALA A 428 -4.38 -17.95 4.79
CA ALA A 428 -3.54 -17.07 3.96
C ALA A 428 -2.13 -17.63 3.70
N VAL A 429 -1.59 -18.41 4.65
CA VAL A 429 -0.27 -19.05 4.51
C VAL A 429 -0.34 -20.35 3.69
N ALA A 430 -1.37 -21.18 3.90
CA ALA A 430 -1.60 -22.41 3.12
C ALA A 430 -1.90 -22.09 1.66
N TYR A 431 -2.75 -21.09 1.39
CA TYR A 431 -3.02 -20.60 0.03
C TYR A 431 -1.76 -20.13 -0.68
N ARG A 432 -0.89 -19.37 0.00
CA ARG A 432 0.38 -18.91 -0.58
C ARG A 432 1.37 -20.06 -0.83
N ARG A 433 1.41 -21.08 0.04
CA ARG A 433 2.15 -22.33 -0.22
C ARG A 433 1.62 -23.07 -1.44
N TRP A 434 0.30 -23.20 -1.55
CA TRP A 434 -0.35 -23.83 -2.70
C TRP A 434 -0.12 -23.06 -4.00
N LYS A 435 -0.19 -21.72 -3.96
CA LYS A 435 0.13 -20.87 -5.11
C LYS A 435 1.57 -21.07 -5.56
N ALA A 436 2.51 -21.03 -4.62
CA ALA A 436 3.92 -21.23 -4.90
C ALA A 436 4.18 -22.65 -5.45
N ARG A 437 3.49 -23.66 -4.91
CA ARG A 437 3.61 -25.05 -5.38
C ARG A 437 2.97 -25.32 -6.74
N VAL A 438 1.79 -24.78 -7.02
CA VAL A 438 1.00 -25.07 -8.25
C VAL A 438 1.48 -24.23 -9.43
N LEU A 439 1.94 -23.01 -9.19
CA LEU A 439 2.37 -22.08 -10.25
C LEU A 439 3.89 -21.94 -10.35
N ASN A 440 4.66 -22.70 -9.55
CA ASN A 440 6.11 -22.54 -9.42
C ASN A 440 6.51 -21.07 -9.15
N ALA A 441 5.71 -20.37 -8.34
CA ALA A 441 5.91 -18.95 -8.06
C ALA A 441 7.08 -18.75 -7.07
N PRO A 442 7.78 -17.58 -7.11
CA PRO A 442 8.85 -17.27 -6.15
C PRO A 442 8.37 -17.42 -4.71
N TYR A 443 9.18 -18.09 -3.88
CA TYR A 443 8.81 -18.45 -2.52
C TYR A 443 9.06 -17.27 -1.57
N LEU A 444 8.07 -16.91 -0.76
CA LEU A 444 8.27 -15.96 0.34
C LEU A 444 8.80 -16.72 1.58
N PRO A 445 9.84 -16.21 2.28
CA PRO A 445 10.46 -16.90 3.43
C PRO A 445 9.48 -17.29 4.55
N ASP A 446 8.42 -16.50 4.73
CA ASP A 446 7.39 -16.70 5.77
C ASP A 446 6.49 -17.94 5.56
N LEU A 447 6.64 -18.63 4.42
CA LEU A 447 5.77 -19.76 4.05
C LEU A 447 6.20 -21.10 4.67
N LEU A 448 7.45 -21.21 5.10
CA LEU A 448 8.03 -22.40 5.72
C LEU A 448 8.19 -22.19 7.25
N PRO A 449 7.86 -23.19 8.09
CA PRO A 449 7.99 -23.07 9.54
C PRO A 449 9.46 -23.05 10.01
N VAL A 450 10.38 -23.63 9.21
CA VAL A 450 11.82 -23.61 9.40
C VAL A 450 12.45 -23.49 8.00
N ASP A 451 13.39 -22.57 7.81
CA ASP A 451 14.11 -22.43 6.53
C ASP A 451 15.07 -23.61 6.37
N PRO A 452 14.90 -24.50 5.37
CA PRO A 452 15.81 -25.62 5.13
C PRO A 452 17.17 -25.16 4.58
N ILE A 453 17.29 -23.89 4.17
CA ILE A 453 18.53 -23.30 3.69
C ILE A 453 19.21 -22.60 4.87
N ASP A 454 20.00 -23.36 5.62
CA ASP A 454 20.89 -22.83 6.65
C ASP A 454 22.36 -22.82 6.17
N ALA A 455 23.22 -22.16 6.94
CA ALA A 455 24.62 -21.97 6.57
C ALA A 455 25.36 -23.31 6.41
N ALA A 456 24.95 -24.34 7.15
CA ALA A 456 25.50 -25.68 7.05
C ALA A 456 25.08 -26.38 5.74
N ALA A 457 23.81 -26.26 5.35
CA ALA A 457 23.30 -26.78 4.08
C ALA A 457 23.92 -26.06 2.87
N VAL A 458 24.10 -24.73 2.97
CA VAL A 458 24.77 -23.93 1.94
C VAL A 458 26.23 -24.32 1.81
N GLN A 459 26.95 -24.43 2.93
CA GLN A 459 28.36 -24.84 2.93
C GLN A 459 28.52 -26.25 2.34
N SER A 460 27.70 -27.20 2.78
CA SER A 460 27.73 -28.58 2.26
C SER A 460 27.45 -28.62 0.75
N ALA A 461 26.52 -27.80 0.25
CA ALA A 461 26.22 -27.76 -1.19
C ALA A 461 27.34 -27.11 -2.02
N LEU A 462 28.07 -26.14 -1.46
CA LEU A 462 29.22 -25.52 -2.09
C LEU A 462 30.45 -26.44 -2.10
N ASP A 463 30.65 -27.21 -1.02
CA ASP A 463 31.73 -28.20 -0.93
C ASP A 463 31.58 -29.30 -2.01
N ASP A 464 30.34 -29.67 -2.34
CA ASP A 464 30.02 -30.61 -3.41
C ASP A 464 30.17 -29.99 -4.82
N MET A 465 30.32 -28.66 -4.94
CA MET A 465 30.31 -27.92 -6.20
C MET A 465 31.49 -26.94 -6.29
N PRO A 466 32.70 -27.43 -6.60
CA PRO A 466 33.92 -26.64 -6.56
C PRO A 466 33.92 -25.45 -7.53
N ASP A 467 33.22 -25.56 -8.66
CA ASP A 467 33.06 -24.47 -9.63
C ASP A 467 32.22 -23.31 -9.06
N ALA A 468 31.14 -23.63 -8.35
CA ALA A 468 30.30 -22.65 -7.68
C ALA A 468 31.05 -21.99 -6.51
N LEU A 469 31.82 -22.76 -5.74
CA LEU A 469 32.66 -22.25 -4.66
C LEU A 469 33.72 -21.27 -5.19
N ALA A 470 34.39 -21.61 -6.30
CA ALA A 470 35.39 -20.75 -6.93
C ALA A 470 34.78 -19.47 -7.52
N ALA A 471 33.56 -19.54 -8.03
CA ALA A 471 32.85 -18.40 -8.60
C ALA A 471 32.29 -17.43 -7.54
N LEU A 472 31.70 -17.97 -6.46
CA LEU A 472 31.01 -17.19 -5.43
C LEU A 472 31.95 -16.69 -4.32
N GLN A 473 33.04 -17.40 -4.06
CA GLN A 473 34.02 -17.11 -3.01
C GLN A 473 33.38 -16.63 -1.68
N PRO A 474 32.40 -17.37 -1.14
CA PRO A 474 31.76 -16.96 0.11
C PRO A 474 32.80 -17.02 1.24
N GLY A 475 32.82 -15.99 2.09
CA GLY A 475 33.63 -16.02 3.30
C GLY A 475 33.18 -17.16 4.21
N SER A 476 34.02 -18.19 4.37
CA SER A 476 33.68 -19.41 5.13
C SER A 476 33.36 -19.17 6.61
N ASP A 477 33.79 -18.02 7.16
CA ASP A 477 33.61 -17.67 8.57
C ASP A 477 32.36 -16.84 8.86
N ASP A 478 31.66 -16.34 7.82
CA ASP A 478 30.45 -15.53 7.98
C ASP A 478 29.17 -16.34 7.70
N MET A 479 28.66 -17.01 8.74
CA MET A 479 27.42 -17.78 8.70
C MET A 479 26.21 -16.93 8.23
N ALA A 480 26.20 -15.62 8.50
CA ALA A 480 25.13 -14.74 8.03
C ALA A 480 25.27 -14.40 6.54
N ALA A 481 26.49 -14.36 6.01
CA ALA A 481 26.72 -14.27 4.57
C ALA A 481 26.31 -15.56 3.84
N LEU A 482 26.63 -16.73 4.39
CA LEU A 482 26.22 -18.02 3.83
C LEU A 482 24.70 -18.18 3.78
N ASN A 483 23.99 -17.81 4.86
CA ASN A 483 22.52 -17.79 4.86
C ASN A 483 21.94 -16.85 3.78
N ARG A 484 22.47 -15.63 3.67
CA ARG A 484 22.03 -14.66 2.63
C ARG A 484 22.29 -15.17 1.23
N LEU A 485 23.44 -15.80 1.00
CA LEU A 485 23.79 -16.41 -0.28
C LEU A 485 22.83 -17.53 -0.64
N GLY A 486 22.56 -18.45 0.29
CA GLY A 486 21.63 -19.56 0.08
C GLY A 486 20.21 -19.08 -0.23
N GLN A 487 19.71 -18.10 0.53
CA GLN A 487 18.40 -17.50 0.27
C GLN A 487 18.36 -16.82 -1.11
N ALA A 488 19.34 -15.98 -1.41
CA ALA A 488 19.42 -15.30 -2.69
C ALA A 488 19.55 -16.26 -3.89
N ALA A 489 20.26 -17.38 -3.73
CA ALA A 489 20.43 -18.40 -4.76
C ALA A 489 19.11 -19.07 -5.15
N ALA A 490 18.21 -19.23 -4.17
CA ALA A 490 16.88 -19.78 -4.38
C ALA A 490 15.86 -18.74 -4.88
N ASP A 491 15.94 -17.48 -4.40
CA ASP A 491 14.88 -16.47 -4.59
C ASP A 491 15.09 -15.50 -5.75
N LEU A 492 16.34 -15.12 -6.03
CA LEU A 492 16.62 -14.12 -7.06
C LEU A 492 16.59 -14.73 -8.46
N ASP A 493 16.14 -13.93 -9.43
CA ASP A 493 16.32 -14.21 -10.85
C ASP A 493 17.82 -14.17 -11.23
N HIS A 494 18.15 -14.62 -12.45
CA HIS A 494 19.55 -14.72 -12.88
C HIS A 494 20.25 -13.36 -12.91
N ASP A 495 19.56 -12.28 -13.27
CA ASP A 495 20.13 -10.95 -13.37
C ASP A 495 20.42 -10.39 -11.97
N SER A 496 19.42 -10.42 -11.09
CA SER A 496 19.54 -9.90 -9.72
C SER A 496 20.57 -10.68 -8.89
N PHE A 497 20.68 -12.00 -9.12
CA PHE A 497 21.69 -12.83 -8.46
C PHE A 497 23.10 -12.48 -8.92
N PHE A 498 23.31 -12.30 -10.24
CA PHE A 498 24.59 -11.87 -10.79
C PHE A 498 25.02 -10.49 -10.26
N ASP A 499 24.09 -9.55 -10.16
CA ASP A 499 24.38 -8.21 -9.63
C ASP A 499 24.85 -8.24 -8.17
N SER A 500 24.34 -9.19 -7.39
CA SER A 500 24.63 -9.31 -5.96
C SER A 500 25.91 -10.11 -5.68
N PHE A 501 26.19 -11.16 -6.47
CA PHE A 501 27.26 -12.13 -6.17
C PHE A 501 28.24 -12.38 -7.34
N GLY A 502 27.89 -12.01 -8.57
CA GLY A 502 28.68 -12.30 -9.77
C GLY A 502 29.62 -11.18 -10.21
N ARG A 503 29.46 -9.93 -9.71
CA ARG A 503 30.30 -8.79 -10.15
C ARG A 503 31.79 -8.91 -9.85
N ALA A 504 32.16 -9.74 -8.86
CA ALA A 504 33.54 -9.99 -8.49
C ALA A 504 34.18 -11.15 -9.29
N PHE A 505 33.40 -11.86 -10.10
CA PHE A 505 33.87 -12.97 -10.92
C PHE A 505 34.71 -12.46 -12.09
N ALA A 506 35.86 -13.09 -12.33
CA ALA A 506 36.81 -12.65 -13.35
C ALA A 506 36.41 -13.06 -14.79
N GLY A 507 35.50 -14.03 -14.95
CA GLY A 507 35.05 -14.55 -16.24
C GLY A 507 33.84 -13.81 -16.82
N THR A 508 33.28 -14.37 -17.88
CA THR A 508 32.07 -13.86 -18.52
C THR A 508 30.81 -14.19 -17.71
N ARG A 509 29.71 -13.48 -17.98
CA ARG A 509 28.42 -13.71 -17.33
C ARG A 509 27.90 -15.13 -17.54
N GLU A 510 28.05 -15.66 -18.75
CA GLU A 510 27.61 -17.02 -19.10
C GLU A 510 28.42 -18.09 -18.35
N GLU A 511 29.73 -17.87 -18.17
CA GLU A 511 30.58 -18.76 -17.37
C GLU A 511 30.23 -18.72 -15.88
N PHE A 512 29.87 -17.54 -15.34
CA PHE A 512 29.37 -17.43 -13.97
C PHE A 512 28.05 -18.19 -13.81
N ASP A 513 27.08 -17.94 -14.70
CA ASP A 513 25.75 -18.57 -14.65
C ASP A 513 25.89 -20.10 -14.77
N ALA A 514 26.77 -20.60 -15.64
CA ALA A 514 27.07 -22.03 -15.75
C ALA A 514 27.70 -22.60 -14.46
N ALA A 515 28.64 -21.87 -13.85
CA ALA A 515 29.32 -22.31 -12.62
C ALA A 515 28.38 -22.37 -11.41
N VAL A 516 27.41 -21.46 -11.30
CA VAL A 516 26.47 -21.40 -10.17
C VAL A 516 25.13 -22.09 -10.41
N ALA A 517 24.84 -22.52 -11.65
CA ALA A 517 23.57 -23.15 -12.02
C ALA A 517 23.23 -24.35 -11.13
N GLY A 518 24.16 -25.30 -11.00
CA GLY A 518 23.98 -26.49 -10.17
C GLY A 518 23.70 -26.16 -8.71
N PHE A 519 24.39 -25.15 -8.16
CA PHE A 519 24.21 -24.71 -6.78
C PHE A 519 22.82 -24.09 -6.57
N ARG A 520 22.41 -23.19 -7.46
CA ARG A 520 21.08 -22.57 -7.41
C ARG A 520 19.97 -23.59 -7.55
N ASP A 521 20.12 -24.56 -8.44
CA ASP A 521 19.15 -25.64 -8.62
C ASP A 521 19.06 -26.52 -7.37
N ARG A 522 20.19 -26.80 -6.71
CA ARG A 522 20.22 -27.52 -5.42
C ARG A 522 19.48 -26.76 -4.32
N MET A 523 19.70 -25.45 -4.19
CA MET A 523 19.01 -24.61 -3.20
C MET A 523 17.50 -24.57 -3.44
N ARG A 524 17.07 -24.43 -4.70
CA ARG A 524 15.66 -24.51 -5.09
C ARG A 524 15.06 -25.88 -4.79
N GLN A 525 15.80 -26.95 -5.06
CA GLN A 525 15.37 -28.32 -4.81
C GLN A 525 15.18 -28.60 -3.32
N LEU A 526 16.13 -28.20 -2.46
CA LEU A 526 16.03 -28.35 -1.00
C LEU A 526 14.78 -27.67 -0.46
N ARG A 527 14.50 -26.45 -0.93
CA ARG A 527 13.31 -25.70 -0.52
C ARG A 527 12.01 -26.32 -1.04
N ARG A 528 12.02 -26.82 -2.28
CA ARG A 528 10.89 -27.54 -2.90
C ARG A 528 10.54 -28.81 -2.12
N VAL A 529 11.51 -29.56 -1.63
CA VAL A 529 11.28 -30.79 -0.85
C VAL A 529 10.52 -30.49 0.45
N GLU A 530 10.89 -29.44 1.18
CA GLU A 530 10.19 -29.10 2.42
C GLU A 530 8.79 -28.54 2.15
N LEU A 531 8.63 -27.75 1.09
CA LEU A 531 7.32 -27.33 0.62
C LEU A 531 6.44 -28.52 0.23
N ASP A 532 6.98 -29.48 -0.54
CA ASP A 532 6.28 -30.70 -0.94
C ASP A 532 5.84 -31.50 0.28
N ARG A 533 6.70 -31.60 1.31
CA ARG A 533 6.36 -32.24 2.58
C ARG A 533 5.14 -31.58 3.24
N LEU A 534 5.14 -30.25 3.33
CA LEU A 534 4.04 -29.49 3.95
C LEU A 534 2.75 -29.57 3.12
N VAL A 535 2.84 -29.34 1.81
CA VAL A 535 1.70 -29.42 0.88
C VAL A 535 1.11 -30.83 0.89
N THR A 536 1.94 -31.88 0.94
CA THR A 536 1.48 -33.28 1.03
C THR A 536 0.63 -33.50 2.28
N THR A 537 0.98 -32.91 3.43
CA THR A 537 0.18 -33.02 4.65
C THR A 537 -1.13 -32.24 4.59
N GLU A 538 -1.21 -31.22 3.73
CA GLU A 538 -2.40 -30.38 3.55
C GLU A 538 -3.42 -30.99 2.58
N ILE A 539 -3.06 -32.03 1.79
CA ILE A 539 -3.98 -32.69 0.84
C ILE A 539 -4.97 -33.62 1.58
N PRO A 540 -6.26 -33.28 1.65
CA PRO A 540 -7.29 -34.15 2.23
C PRO A 540 -7.56 -35.36 1.34
N GLU A 541 -7.84 -36.53 1.92
CA GLU A 541 -8.15 -37.75 1.15
C GLU A 541 -9.28 -37.60 0.11
N PRO A 542 -10.38 -36.85 0.39
CA PRO A 542 -11.41 -36.61 -0.63
C PRO A 542 -10.88 -35.95 -1.91
N MET A 543 -9.79 -35.17 -1.82
CA MET A 543 -9.19 -34.50 -2.99
C MET A 543 -8.45 -35.48 -3.91
N LEU A 544 -7.91 -36.57 -3.37
CA LEU A 544 -7.27 -37.62 -4.17
C LEU A 544 -8.29 -38.39 -5.00
N VAL A 545 -9.45 -38.66 -4.41
CA VAL A 545 -10.59 -39.29 -5.09
C VAL A 545 -11.11 -38.38 -6.20
N LEU A 546 -11.20 -37.07 -5.93
CA LEU A 546 -11.64 -36.07 -6.91
C LEU A 546 -10.66 -35.91 -8.08
N SER A 547 -9.35 -35.97 -7.85
CA SER A 547 -8.35 -35.89 -8.91
C SER A 547 -8.15 -37.21 -9.69
N GLY A 548 -8.66 -38.33 -9.18
CA GLY A 548 -8.38 -39.66 -9.72
C GLY A 548 -6.92 -40.09 -9.52
N ALA A 549 -6.17 -39.43 -8.63
CA ALA A 549 -4.77 -39.76 -8.38
C ALA A 549 -4.69 -40.95 -7.40
N PRO A 550 -3.84 -41.96 -7.67
CA PRO A 550 -3.71 -43.13 -6.81
C PRO A 550 -3.09 -42.80 -5.45
N ASP A 551 -2.22 -41.79 -5.40
CA ASP A 551 -1.54 -41.34 -4.19
C ASP A 551 -1.16 -39.85 -4.29
N ARG A 552 -0.79 -39.24 -3.15
CA ARG A 552 -0.39 -37.83 -3.08
C ARG A 552 0.86 -37.52 -3.91
N GLY A 553 1.79 -38.48 -4.04
CA GLY A 553 3.02 -38.32 -4.83
C GLY A 553 2.73 -38.30 -6.33
N SER A 554 1.88 -39.19 -6.82
CA SER A 554 1.40 -39.19 -8.21
C SER A 554 0.69 -37.88 -8.58
N LEU A 555 0.00 -37.26 -7.62
CA LEU A 555 -0.61 -35.95 -7.81
C LEU A 555 0.42 -34.82 -7.96
N LEU A 556 1.45 -34.82 -7.12
CA LEU A 556 2.54 -33.84 -7.22
C LEU A 556 3.33 -34.02 -8.53
N ALA A 557 3.56 -35.26 -8.95
CA ALA A 557 4.20 -35.57 -10.24
C ALA A 557 3.38 -35.06 -11.44
N ALA A 558 2.05 -35.15 -11.36
CA ALA A 558 1.17 -34.57 -12.38
C ALA A 558 1.28 -33.04 -12.44
N LEU A 559 1.33 -32.37 -11.28
CA LEU A 559 1.56 -30.92 -11.23
C LEU A 559 2.93 -30.55 -11.80
N ASP A 560 3.96 -31.36 -11.53
CA ASP A 560 5.31 -31.12 -12.04
C ASP A 560 5.35 -31.20 -13.56
N MET A 561 4.73 -32.23 -14.14
CA MET A 561 4.63 -32.40 -15.58
C MET A 561 3.85 -31.25 -16.25
N LEU A 562 2.84 -30.70 -15.58
CA LEU A 562 2.10 -29.54 -16.07
C LEU A 562 2.86 -28.21 -15.90
N GLN A 563 3.90 -28.15 -15.07
CA GLN A 563 4.74 -26.96 -14.90
C GLN A 563 5.87 -26.90 -15.91
N GLU A 564 6.23 -28.03 -16.54
CA GLU A 564 7.30 -28.09 -17.54
C GLU A 564 6.97 -27.35 -18.83
N THR A 565 5.68 -27.28 -19.21
CA THR A 565 5.28 -26.56 -20.44
C THR A 565 4.61 -25.22 -20.13
N PRO A 566 5.01 -24.12 -20.80
CA PRO A 566 4.47 -22.79 -20.53
C PRO A 566 2.98 -22.68 -20.87
N GLU A 567 2.49 -23.48 -21.81
CA GLU A 567 1.08 -23.50 -22.19
C GLU A 567 0.21 -24.11 -21.08
N THR A 568 0.61 -25.25 -20.50
CA THR A 568 -0.14 -25.88 -19.40
C THR A 568 -0.05 -25.08 -18.11
N LEU A 569 1.09 -24.43 -17.86
CA LEU A 569 1.28 -23.53 -16.73
C LEU A 569 0.32 -22.33 -16.79
N ALA A 570 0.16 -21.72 -17.97
CA ALA A 570 -0.75 -20.61 -18.18
C ALA A 570 -2.23 -21.01 -17.95
N GLU A 571 -2.62 -22.23 -18.33
CA GLU A 571 -3.98 -22.74 -18.07
C GLU A 571 -4.19 -23.07 -16.59
N LEU A 572 -3.17 -23.59 -15.89
CA LEU A 572 -3.20 -23.77 -14.44
C LEU A 572 -3.30 -22.43 -13.71
N GLU A 573 -2.54 -21.42 -14.12
CA GLU A 573 -2.60 -20.06 -13.57
C GLU A 573 -3.99 -19.46 -13.74
N LYS A 574 -4.56 -19.58 -14.94
CA LYS A 574 -5.93 -19.13 -15.22
C LYS A 574 -6.96 -19.77 -14.31
N LEU A 575 -6.91 -21.10 -14.13
CA LEU A 575 -7.82 -21.82 -13.23
C LEU A 575 -7.63 -21.40 -11.77
N PHE A 576 -6.38 -21.23 -11.34
CA PHE A 576 -6.04 -20.83 -9.97
C PHE A 576 -6.50 -19.40 -9.66
N LEU A 577 -6.29 -18.46 -10.59
CA LEU A 577 -6.72 -17.06 -10.46
C LEU A 577 -8.25 -16.93 -10.48
N MET A 578 -8.95 -17.69 -11.34
CA MET A 578 -10.41 -17.74 -11.35
C MET A 578 -10.96 -18.25 -10.01
N ALA A 579 -10.38 -19.31 -9.46
CA ALA A 579 -10.79 -19.83 -8.14
C ALA A 579 -10.55 -18.82 -7.02
N ALA A 580 -9.41 -18.13 -7.04
CA ALA A 580 -9.07 -17.11 -6.04
C ALA A 580 -10.05 -15.92 -6.08
N ALA A 581 -10.33 -15.37 -7.26
CA ALA A 581 -11.29 -14.27 -7.39
C ALA A 581 -12.72 -14.66 -6.98
N MET A 582 -13.10 -15.92 -7.16
CA MET A 582 -14.40 -16.43 -6.72
C MET A 582 -14.45 -16.67 -5.22
N ARG A 583 -13.35 -17.10 -4.59
CA ARG A 583 -13.25 -17.21 -3.13
C ARG A 583 -13.35 -15.84 -2.45
N ASP A 584 -12.74 -14.81 -3.02
CA ASP A 584 -12.66 -13.48 -2.41
C ASP A 584 -13.95 -12.65 -2.64
N SER A 585 -14.93 -13.24 -3.31
CA SER A 585 -16.26 -12.68 -3.55
C SER A 585 -17.14 -12.68 -2.28
N PRO A 586 -18.02 -11.67 -2.09
CA PRO A 586 -19.05 -11.70 -1.04
C PRO A 586 -20.02 -12.89 -1.17
N THR A 587 -20.06 -13.54 -2.33
CA THR A 587 -20.89 -14.73 -2.62
C THR A 587 -20.04 -15.99 -2.85
N ALA A 588 -18.87 -16.09 -2.18
CA ALA A 588 -17.88 -17.15 -2.38
C ALA A 588 -18.44 -18.58 -2.46
N ALA A 589 -19.35 -18.95 -1.56
CA ALA A 589 -19.95 -20.28 -1.55
C ALA A 589 -20.73 -20.59 -2.85
N ILE A 590 -21.46 -19.60 -3.37
CA ILE A 590 -22.26 -19.71 -4.59
C ILE A 590 -21.36 -19.67 -5.83
N ASP A 591 -20.38 -18.75 -5.86
CA ASP A 591 -19.47 -18.61 -7.00
C ASP A 591 -18.58 -19.84 -7.17
N LEU A 592 -18.04 -20.39 -6.08
CA LEU A 592 -17.26 -21.63 -6.10
C LEU A 592 -18.13 -22.84 -6.52
N GLN A 593 -19.39 -22.90 -6.08
CA GLN A 593 -20.30 -23.95 -6.52
C GLN A 593 -20.57 -23.87 -8.03
N LEU A 594 -20.84 -22.68 -8.57
CA LEU A 594 -21.05 -22.48 -10.01
C LEU A 594 -19.80 -22.83 -10.84
N LEU A 595 -18.60 -22.51 -10.35
CA LEU A 595 -17.35 -22.90 -10.99
C LEU A 595 -17.16 -24.42 -11.03
N ARG A 596 -17.44 -25.11 -9.90
CA ARG A 596 -17.38 -26.58 -9.82
C ARG A 596 -18.35 -27.24 -10.78
N GLU A 597 -19.59 -26.76 -10.85
CA GLU A 597 -20.61 -27.25 -11.78
C GLU A 597 -20.18 -27.05 -13.24
N ALA A 598 -19.58 -25.91 -13.56
CA ALA A 598 -19.09 -25.62 -14.91
C ALA A 598 -17.88 -26.48 -15.31
N LEU A 599 -16.95 -26.73 -14.38
CA LEU A 599 -15.82 -27.63 -14.60
C LEU A 599 -16.27 -29.08 -14.82
N ALA A 600 -17.18 -29.58 -13.99
CA ALA A 600 -17.75 -30.92 -14.15
C ALA A 600 -18.53 -31.07 -15.48
N ALA A 601 -19.17 -30.00 -15.95
CA ALA A 601 -19.82 -29.98 -17.26
C ALA A 601 -18.83 -29.95 -18.43
N ALA A 602 -17.69 -29.26 -18.27
CA ALA A 602 -16.64 -29.15 -19.27
C ALA A 602 -15.83 -30.46 -19.43
N GLU A 603 -15.58 -31.17 -18.34
CA GLU A 603 -14.88 -32.47 -18.35
C GLU A 603 -15.60 -33.51 -19.22
N LYS A 604 -16.94 -33.57 -19.14
CA LYS A 604 -17.77 -34.48 -19.95
C LYS A 604 -17.72 -34.24 -21.47
N GLU A 605 -17.19 -33.10 -21.91
CA GLU A 605 -17.04 -32.76 -23.33
C GLU A 605 -15.59 -32.84 -23.81
N ALA A 606 -14.63 -32.65 -22.89
CA ALA A 606 -13.21 -32.77 -23.17
C ALA A 606 -12.73 -34.24 -23.25
N MET A 607 -13.44 -35.18 -22.61
CA MET A 607 -13.20 -36.62 -22.78
C MET A 607 -14.19 -37.21 -23.82
N PRO A 608 -13.71 -37.86 -24.90
CA PRO A 608 -14.57 -38.55 -25.87
C PRO A 608 -15.25 -39.80 -25.30
#